data_AF-A0A4Y8LG79-F1
#
_entry.id   AF-A0A4Y8LG79-F1
#
_cell.length_a   1.000
_cell.length_b   1.000
_cell.length_c   1.000
_cell.angle_alpha   90.00
_cell.angle_beta   90.00
_cell.angle_gamma   90.00
#
_symmetry.space_group_name_H-M   'P 1'
#
loop_
_entity.id
_entity.type
_entity.pdbx_description
1 polymer ?
#
loop_
_entity_poly.entity_id
_entity_poly.type
_entity_poly.pdbx_seq_one_letter_code
_entity_poly.pdbx_strand_id
1 'polypeptide(L)' 'MKILKFTLIAIGMFLCAYGMITDQVSVTAPYILLTVGVAFVINGMNEFKNRNTYALTLFFSAGFVLVVGVYILLSS' A
#
# COMPACT_ATOMS: atom_id res chain seq x y z
N MET A 1 3.11 -14.76 -6.12
CA MET A 1 2.80 -13.35 -5.79
C MET A 1 1.59 -12.76 -6.54
N LYS A 2 1.11 -13.34 -7.66
CA LYS A 2 -0.03 -12.77 -8.41
C LYS A 2 -1.33 -12.71 -7.59
N ILE A 3 -1.68 -13.79 -6.88
CA ILE A 3 -2.88 -13.86 -6.03
C ILE A 3 -2.80 -12.87 -4.87
N LEU A 4 -1.68 -12.85 -4.13
CA LEU A 4 -1.48 -11.92 -3.00
C LEU A 4 -1.56 -10.46 -3.45
N LYS A 5 -0.96 -10.13 -4.60
CA LYS A 5 -1.07 -8.78 -5.20
C LYS A 5 -2.51 -8.42 -5.52
N PHE A 6 -3.26 -9.36 -6.12
CA PHE A 6 -4.65 -9.14 -6.50
C PHE A 6 -5.54 -8.92 -5.28
N THR A 7 -5.36 -9.71 -4.22
CA THR A 7 -6.10 -9.56 -2.96
C THR A 7 -5.79 -8.23 -2.29
N LEU A 8 -4.52 -7.78 -2.25
CA LEU A 8 -4.17 -6.48 -1.66
C LEU A 8 -4.76 -5.30 -2.43
N ILE A 9 -4.74 -5.35 -3.76
CA ILE A 9 -5.33 -4.31 -4.60
C ILE A 9 -6.86 -4.28 -4.43
N ALA A 10 -7.51 -5.44 -4.35
CA ALA A 10 -8.95 -5.52 -4.10
C ALA A 10 -9.31 -4.92 -2.74
N ILE A 11 -8.60 -5.30 -1.67
CA ILE A 11 -8.80 -4.77 -0.31
C ILE A 11 -8.64 -3.24 -0.31
N GLY A 12 -7.57 -2.71 -0.93
CA GLY A 12 -7.34 -1.27 -1.03
C GLY A 12 -8.47 -0.54 -1.77
N MET A 13 -8.99 -1.12 -2.85
CA MET A 13 -10.14 -0.55 -3.57
C MET A 13 -11.41 -0.52 -2.71
N PHE A 14 -11.71 -1.60 -1.98
CA PHE A 14 -12.86 -1.63 -1.07
C PHE A 14 -12.73 -0.62 0.06
N LEU A 15 -11.53 -0.45 0.63
CA LEU A 15 -11.25 0.57 1.64
C LEU A 15 -11.44 2.00 1.11
N CYS A 16 -10.96 2.29 -0.11
CA CYS A 16 -11.21 3.57 -0.77
C CYS A 16 -12.71 3.81 -0.98
N ALA A 17 -13.42 2.83 -1.53
CA ALA A 17 -14.86 2.95 -1.77
C ALA A 17 -15.63 3.17 -0.46
N TYR A 18 -15.30 2.41 0.59
CA TYR A 18 -15.89 2.57 1.92
C TYR A 18 -15.65 3.97 2.47
N GLY A 19 -14.39 4.43 2.49
CA GLY A 19 -14.05 5.76 3.00
C GLY A 19 -14.74 6.91 2.28
N MET A 20 -14.94 6.78 0.95
CA MET A 20 -15.67 7.76 0.15
C MET A 20 -17.18 7.72 0.40
N ILE A 21 -17.78 6.52 0.55
CA ILE A 21 -19.22 6.37 0.80
C ILE A 21 -19.59 6.87 2.20
N THR A 22 -18.74 6.60 3.19
CA THR A 22 -19.01 6.96 4.60
C THR A 22 -18.49 8.34 4.99
N ASP A 23 -17.85 9.07 4.08
CA ASP A 23 -17.18 10.36 4.33
C ASP A 23 -16.14 10.28 5.48
N GLN A 24 -15.50 9.10 5.61
CA GLN A 24 -14.49 8.81 6.63
C GLN A 24 -13.12 8.57 5.99
N VAL A 25 -12.80 9.36 4.97
CA VAL A 25 -11.52 9.27 4.24
C VAL A 25 -10.34 9.41 5.19
N SER A 26 -10.41 10.32 6.16
CA SER A 26 -9.36 10.53 7.16
C SER A 26 -9.05 9.27 8.00
N VAL A 27 -10.08 8.48 8.32
CA VAL A 27 -9.94 7.25 9.11
C VAL A 27 -9.46 6.09 8.24
N THR A 28 -9.91 6.02 6.99
CA THR A 28 -9.56 4.93 6.06
C THR A 28 -8.21 5.12 5.37
N ALA A 29 -7.74 6.36 5.21
CA ALA A 29 -6.47 6.73 4.60
C ALA A 29 -5.25 5.96 5.12
N PRO A 30 -5.00 5.84 6.45
CA PRO A 30 -3.85 5.08 6.94
C PRO A 30 -3.91 3.61 6.54
N TYR A 31 -5.08 2.98 6.58
CA TYR A 31 -5.26 1.59 6.18
C TYR A 31 -5.01 1.38 4.68
N ILE A 32 -5.50 2.30 3.84
CA ILE A 32 -5.23 2.30 2.39
C ILE A 32 -3.73 2.38 2.14
N LEU A 33 -3.05 3.35 2.78
CA LEU A 33 -1.60 3.52 2.66
C LEU A 33 -0.85 2.27 3.09
N LEU A 34 -1.21 1.64 4.22
CA LEU A 34 -0.59 0.39 4.66
C LEU A 34 -0.76 -0.73 3.62
N THR A 35 -1.96 -0.91 3.06
CA THR A 35 -2.17 -1.91 1.99
C THR A 35 -1.36 -1.61 0.73
N VAL A 36 -1.28 -0.35 0.30
CA VAL A 36 -0.48 0.05 -0.87
C VAL A 36 1.01 -0.14 -0.62
N GLY A 37 1.48 0.20 0.58
CA GLY A 37 2.87 0.01 1.00
C GLY A 37 3.30 -1.46 0.94
N VAL A 38 2.48 -2.37 1.48
CA VAL A 38 2.73 -3.82 1.38
C VAL A 38 2.71 -4.30 -0.07
N ALA A 39 1.80 -3.78 -0.91
CA ALA A 39 1.76 -4.10 -2.33
C ALA A 39 3.03 -3.65 -3.07
N PHE A 40 3.62 -2.50 -2.70
CA PHE A 40 4.91 -2.05 -3.23
C PHE A 40 6.07 -2.94 -2.78
N VAL A 41 6.11 -3.42 -1.53
CA VAL A 41 7.12 -4.41 -1.10
C VAL A 41 7.05 -5.66 -1.97
N ILE A 42 5.84 -6.22 -2.16
CA ILE A 42 5.63 -7.43 -2.97
C ILE A 42 6.04 -7.20 -4.44
N ASN A 43 5.73 -6.03 -5.01
CA ASN A 43 6.18 -5.69 -6.36
C ASN A 43 7.70 -5.51 -6.43
N GLY A 44 8.30 -4.83 -5.44
CA GLY A 44 9.74 -4.65 -5.34
C GLY A 44 10.47 -5.99 -5.29
N MET A 45 9.96 -6.96 -4.53
CA MET A 45 10.52 -8.32 -4.48
C MET A 45 10.44 -9.04 -5.83
N ASN A 46 9.34 -8.90 -6.58
CA ASN A 46 9.21 -9.50 -7.91
C ASN A 46 10.19 -8.87 -8.91
N GLU A 47 10.30 -7.54 -8.92
CA GLU A 47 11.21 -6.82 -9.80
C GLU A 47 12.68 -7.08 -9.44
N PHE A 48 12.98 -7.21 -8.14
CA PHE A 48 14.32 -7.56 -7.66
C PHE A 48 14.72 -8.96 -8.15
N LYS A 49 13.78 -9.91 -8.13
CA LYS A 49 13.99 -11.25 -8.69
C LYS A 49 14.29 -11.20 -10.20
N ASN A 50 13.69 -10.25 -10.92
CA ASN A 50 13.94 -10.01 -12.34
C ASN A 50 15.21 -9.18 -12.61
N ARG A 51 16.02 -8.87 -11.59
CA ARG A 51 17.22 -7.99 -11.65
C ARG A 51 16.92 -6.60 -12.22
N ASN A 52 15.70 -6.12 -12.05
CA ASN A 52 15.29 -4.80 -12.49
C ASN A 52 15.59 -3.76 -11.41
N THR A 53 16.32 -2.70 -11.76
CA THR A 53 16.64 -1.58 -10.86
C THR A 53 15.41 -0.83 -10.35
N TYR A 54 14.27 -0.93 -11.05
CA TYR A 54 12.99 -0.38 -10.61
C TYR A 54 12.54 -0.94 -9.24
N ALA A 55 13.05 -2.10 -8.82
CA ALA A 55 12.81 -2.67 -7.50
C ALA A 55 13.21 -1.74 -6.35
N LEU A 56 14.32 -0.99 -6.49
CA LEU A 56 14.78 -0.08 -5.44
C LEU A 56 13.79 1.07 -5.23
N THR A 57 13.31 1.67 -6.33
CA THR A 57 12.28 2.71 -6.26
C THR A 57 11.02 2.20 -5.56
N LEU A 58 10.59 0.97 -5.88
CA LEU A 58 9.44 0.34 -5.23
C LEU A 58 9.66 0.14 -3.73
N PHE A 59 10.85 -0.26 -3.29
CA PHE A 59 11.16 -0.39 -1.86
C PHE A 59 11.21 0.96 -1.14
N PHE A 60 11.78 2.00 -1.76
CA PHE A 60 11.75 3.36 -1.19
C PHE A 60 10.32 3.89 -1.08
N SER A 61 9.52 3.74 -2.14
CA SER A 61 8.10 4.10 -2.12
C SER A 61 7.33 3.32 -1.06
N ALA A 62 7.59 2.01 -0.92
CA ALA A 62 6.99 1.19 0.13
C ALA A 62 7.33 1.71 1.53
N GLY A 63 8.62 1.97 1.80
CA GLY A 63 9.07 2.49 3.09
C GLY A 63 8.41 3.82 3.44
N PHE A 64 8.39 4.77 2.49
CA PHE A 64 7.74 6.06 2.67
C PHE A 64 6.25 5.90 2.98
N VAL A 65 5.52 5.16 2.15
CA VAL A 65 4.07 4.98 2.29
C VAL A 65 3.71 4.26 3.60
N LEU A 66 4.49 3.26 4.01
CA LEU A 66 4.28 2.56 5.29
C LEU A 66 4.52 3.48 6.48
N VAL A 67 5.61 4.26 6.48
CA VAL A 67 5.91 5.20 7.57
C VAL A 67 4.83 6.26 7.68
N VAL A 68 4.42 6.86 6.56
CA VAL A 68 3.34 7.86 6.53
C VAL A 68 2.02 7.25 6.98
N GLY A 69 1.68 6.03 6.54
CA GLY A 69 0.47 5.33 6.95
C GLY A 69 0.44 5.08 8.47
N VAL A 70 1.53 4.61 9.06
CA VAL A 70 1.65 4.43 10.51
C VAL A 70 1.59 5.76 11.25
N TYR A 71 2.27 6.80 10.75
CA TYR A 71 2.25 8.12 11.37
C TYR A 71 0.84 8.70 11.45
N ILE A 72 0.08 8.62 10.35
CA ILE A 72 -1.32 9.08 10.32
C ILE A 72 -2.14 8.27 11.32
N LEU A 73 -2.00 6.93 11.33
CA LEU A 73 -2.73 6.05 12.25
C LEU A 73 -2.48 6.35 13.73
N LEU A 74 -1.25 6.76 14.07
CA LEU A 74 -0.89 7.13 15.44
C LEU A 74 -1.28 8.57 15.80
N SER A 75 -1.57 9.41 14.81
CA SER A 75 -1.91 10.82 14.98
C SER A 75 -3.42 11.12 14.85
N SER A 76 -4.20 10.16 14.37
CA SER A 76 -5.66 10.20 14.23
C SER A 76 -6.38 9.68 15.47
#